data_AF-W1WDE2-F1
#
_entry.id   AF-W1WDE2-F1
#
_cell.length_a   1.000
_cell.length_b   1.000
_cell.length_c   1.000
_cell.angle_alpha   90.00
_cell.angle_beta   90.00
_cell.angle_gamma   90.00
#
_symmetry.space_group_name_H-M   'P 1'
#
loop_
_entity.id
_entity.type
_entity.pdbx_description
1 polymer ?
#
loop_
_entity_poly.entity_id
_entity_poly.type
_entity_poly.pdbx_seq_one_letter_code
_entity_poly.pdbx_strand_id
1 'polypeptide(L)' 'GEVLAIDKQEIETQVEVKSGETLALGGIFTRKNKSGQDSVPLLGDIPWFGQLFRHDGKEDERRELVVFITPRLVSSE' A
#
# COMPACT_ATOMS: atom_id res chain seq x y z
N GLY A 1 -12.34 -26.16 -1.43
CA GLY A 1 -11.20 -25.99 -2.34
C GLY A 1 -10.53 -24.71 -1.96
N GLU A 2 -9.23 -24.73 -1.69
CA GLU A 2 -8.45 -23.52 -1.44
C GLU A 2 -8.42 -22.69 -2.73
N VAL A 3 -9.01 -21.50 -2.68
CA VAL A 3 -8.87 -20.51 -3.75
C VAL A 3 -7.56 -19.79 -3.51
N LEU A 4 -6.58 -20.05 -4.37
CA LEU A 4 -5.35 -19.29 -4.40
C LEU A 4 -5.67 -17.89 -4.92
N ALA A 5 -5.54 -16.88 -4.08
CA ALA A 5 -5.57 -15.48 -4.50
C ALA A 5 -4.17 -15.08 -5.00
N ILE A 6 -4.10 -14.47 -6.18
CA ILE A 6 -2.87 -13.86 -6.70
C ILE A 6 -3.04 -12.35 -6.60
N ASP A 7 -2.22 -11.72 -5.76
CA ASP A 7 -2.12 -10.25 -5.72
C ASP A 7 -1.29 -9.77 -6.91
N LYS A 8 -1.93 -9.08 -7.87
CA LYS A 8 -1.27 -8.48 -9.04
C LYS A 8 -1.32 -6.95 -8.95
N GLN A 9 -0.18 -6.30 -9.22
CA GLN A 9 -0.08 -4.85 -9.41
C GLN A 9 0.29 -4.60 -10.88
N GLU A 10 -0.58 -3.96 -11.66
CA GLU A 10 -0.39 -3.73 -13.09
C GLU A 10 -0.73 -2.28 -13.45
N ILE A 11 0.07 -1.68 -14.34
CA ILE A 11 -0.07 -0.31 -14.82
C ILE A 11 0.10 -0.33 -16.33
N GLU A 12 -0.89 0.20 -17.07
CA GLU A 12 -0.88 0.31 -18.53
C GLU A 12 -0.93 1.79 -18.92
N THR A 13 0.13 2.30 -19.55
CA THR A 13 0.25 3.71 -19.97
C THR A 13 0.97 3.82 -21.30
N GLN A 14 0.65 4.87 -22.08
CA GLN A 14 1.35 5.18 -23.33
C GLN A 14 2.12 6.50 -23.15
N VAL A 15 3.42 6.46 -23.42
CA VAL A 15 4.34 7.59 -23.22
C VAL A 15 5.30 7.74 -24.40
N GLU A 16 5.65 8.97 -24.76
CA GLU A 16 6.68 9.29 -25.75
C GLU A 16 7.92 9.83 -25.03
N VAL A 17 9.06 9.19 -25.24
CA VAL A 17 10.32 9.46 -24.54
C VAL A 17 11.49 9.27 -25.49
N LYS A 18 12.55 10.08 -25.35
CA LYS A 18 13.74 9.91 -26.19
C LYS A 18 14.59 8.75 -25.67
N SER A 19 15.38 8.17 -26.56
CA SER A 19 16.34 7.13 -26.21
C SER A 19 17.32 7.62 -25.15
N GLY A 20 17.46 6.88 -24.07
CA GLY A 20 18.39 7.19 -22.97
C GLY A 20 17.86 8.16 -21.92
N GLU A 21 16.70 8.79 -22.12
CA GLU A 21 16.04 9.57 -21.06
C GLU A 21 15.34 8.62 -20.08
N THR A 22 15.35 8.95 -18.79
CA THR A 22 14.61 8.17 -17.78
C THR A 22 13.32 8.89 -17.44
N LEU A 23 12.19 8.20 -17.60
CA LEU A 23 10.88 8.69 -17.23
C LEU A 23 10.36 7.95 -16.00
N ALA A 24 9.85 8.69 -15.02
CA ALA A 24 9.03 8.14 -13.97
C ALA A 24 7.59 8.01 -14.49
N LEU A 25 7.09 6.77 -14.66
CA LEU A 25 5.70 6.54 -15.09
C LEU A 25 4.69 6.87 -13.98
N GLY A 26 5.14 6.90 -12.73
CA GLY A 26 4.31 7.01 -11.55
C GLY A 26 4.43 5.77 -10.67
N GLY A 27 3.43 5.57 -9.81
CA GLY A 27 3.49 4.62 -8.72
C GLY A 27 2.12 4.31 -8.12
N ILE A 28 2.03 3.20 -7.37
CA ILE A 28 0.86 2.90 -6.54
C ILE A 28 1.19 3.31 -5.11
N PHE A 29 0.40 4.21 -4.55
CA PHE A 29 0.49 4.63 -3.15
C PHE A 29 -0.64 3.95 -2.37
N THR A 30 -0.32 2.89 -1.63
CA THR A 30 -1.31 2.20 -0.80
C THR A 30 -1.12 2.62 0.65
N ARG A 31 -2.19 3.11 1.28
CA ARG A 31 -2.27 3.31 2.71
C ARG A 31 -3.38 2.41 3.26
N LYS A 32 -3.01 1.51 4.16
CA LYS A 32 -3.96 0.67 4.88
C LYS A 32 -3.93 1.09 6.35
N ASN A 33 -5.06 1.59 6.83
CA ASN A 33 -5.25 1.92 8.24
C ASN A 33 -6.23 0.91 8.82
N LYS A 34 -5.80 0.16 9.83
CA LYS A 34 -6.61 -0.83 10.52
C LYS A 34 -6.68 -0.44 12.00
N SER A 35 -7.88 -0.06 12.42
CA SER A 35 -8.20 0.16 13.83
C SER A 35 -8.99 -1.04 14.35
N GLY A 36 -8.44 -1.72 15.35
CA GLY A 36 -9.13 -2.72 16.16
C GLY A 36 -9.33 -2.19 17.58
N GLN A 37 -10.46 -2.53 18.19
CA GLN A 37 -10.70 -2.20 19.59
C GLN A 37 -11.37 -3.39 20.26
N ASP A 38 -10.68 -3.95 21.24
CA ASP A 38 -11.18 -5.01 22.09
C ASP A 38 -11.41 -4.44 23.49
N SER A 39 -12.61 -4.59 24.04
CA SER A 39 -12.97 -4.01 25.32
C SER A 39 -13.73 -5.01 26.20
N VAL A 40 -13.51 -4.94 27.52
CA VAL A 40 -14.34 -5.68 28.47
C VAL A 40 -15.70 -4.98 28.59
N PRO A 41 -16.82 -5.69 28.38
CA PRO A 41 -18.16 -5.11 28.56
C PRO A 41 -18.32 -4.48 29.94
N LEU A 42 -19.02 -3.34 30.03
CA LEU A 42 -19.22 -2.50 31.23
C LEU A 42 -17.97 -1.74 31.73
N LEU A 43 -16.81 -2.38 31.82
CA LEU A 43 -15.60 -1.77 32.39
C LEU A 43 -14.84 -0.88 31.40
N GLY A 44 -14.93 -1.16 30.09
CA GLY A 44 -14.26 -0.38 29.06
C GLY A 44 -14.79 1.06 28.90
N ASP A 45 -16.04 1.33 29.28
CA ASP A 45 -16.65 2.65 29.09
C ASP A 45 -16.62 3.53 30.34
N ILE A 46 -15.94 3.08 31.41
CA ILE A 46 -15.78 3.87 32.63
C ILE A 46 -14.91 5.11 32.34
N PRO A 47 -15.41 6.33 32.60
CA PRO A 47 -14.60 7.53 32.48
C PRO A 47 -13.34 7.43 33.34
N TRP A 48 -12.21 7.93 32.86
CA TRP A 48 -10.89 7.91 33.53
C TRP A 48 -10.21 6.54 33.64
N PHE A 49 -10.95 5.44 33.84
CA PHE A 49 -10.37 4.10 34.06
C PHE A 49 -10.58 3.10 32.92
N GLY A 50 -11.45 3.40 31.96
CA GLY A 50 -11.81 2.49 30.86
C GLY A 50 -10.63 2.07 29.98
N GLN A 51 -9.57 2.88 29.91
CA GLN A 51 -8.35 2.56 29.14
C GLN A 51 -7.59 1.34 29.71
N LEU A 52 -7.73 1.02 31.00
CA LEU A 52 -7.09 -0.16 31.61
C LEU A 52 -7.78 -1.48 31.23
N PHE A 53 -9.01 -1.40 30.72
CA PHE A 53 -9.86 -2.54 30.36
C PHE A 53 -10.16 -2.58 28.85
N ARG A 54 -9.38 -1.83 28.06
CA ARG A 54 -9.45 -1.76 26.60
C ARG A 54 -8.09 -2.01 25.98
N HIS A 55 -8.09 -2.71 24.86
CA HIS A 55 -6.93 -2.86 24.00
C HIS A 55 -7.24 -2.22 22.65
N ASP A 56 -6.56 -1.11 22.37
CA ASP A 56 -6.65 -0.41 21.09
C ASP A 56 -5.50 -0.87 20.18
N GLY A 57 -5.82 -1.60 19.12
CA GLY A 57 -4.88 -1.95 18.08
C GLY A 57 -4.93 -0.92 16.96
N LYS A 58 -3.81 -0.23 16.70
CA LYS A 58 -3.66 0.62 15.51
C LYS A 58 -2.55 0.06 14.66
N GLU A 59 -2.87 -0.28 13.42
CA GLU A 59 -1.92 -0.75 12.43
C GLU A 59 -1.99 0.19 11.22
N ASP A 60 -0.90 0.92 11.02
CA ASP A 60 -0.70 1.82 9.89
C ASP A 60 0.33 1.21 8.93
N GLU A 61 -0.12 0.77 7.76
CA GLU A 61 0.74 0.22 6.72
C GLU A 61 0.79 1.16 5.52
N ARG A 62 2.01 1.54 5.12
CA ARG A 62 2.27 2.41 3.96
C ARG A 62 3.16 1.69 2.97
N ARG A 63 2.68 1.55 1.72
CA ARG A 63 3.45 1.01 0.60
C ARG A 63 3.52 2.04 -0.51
N GLU A 64 4.74 2.33 -0.95
CA GLU A 64 5.02 3.28 -2.03
C GLU A 64 5.80 2.54 -3.11
N LEU A 65 5.16 2.27 -4.25
CA LEU A 65 5.83 1.71 -5.40
C LEU A 65 6.13 2.85 -6.38
N VAL A 66 7.36 2.92 -6.90
CA VAL A 66 7.74 3.87 -7.95
C VAL A 66 8.35 3.11 -9.12
N VAL A 67 7.87 3.38 -10.33
CA VAL A 67 8.31 2.71 -11.56
C VAL A 67 9.02 3.70 -12.48
N PHE A 68 10.28 3.37 -12.80
CA PHE A 68 11.10 4.11 -13.75
C PHE A 68 11.33 3.29 -15.02
N ILE A 69 11.30 3.95 -16.17
CA ILE A 69 11.63 3.33 -17.46
C ILE A 69 12.69 4.17 -18.16
N THR A 70 13.69 3.49 -18.71
CA THR A 70 14.75 4.08 -19.54
C THR A 70 14.83 3.31 -20.86
N PRO A 71 14.18 3.78 -21.93
CA PRO A 71 14.26 3.11 -23.23
C PRO A 71 15.66 3.22 -23.83
N ARG A 72 16.08 2.19 -24.57
CA ARG A 72 17.29 2.21 -25.39
C ARG A 72 16.97 1.76 -26.81
N LEU A 73 17.35 2.56 -27.80
CA LEU A 73 17.30 2.17 -29.21
C LEU A 73 18.42 1.17 -29.49
N VAL A 74 18.05 0.00 -29.97
CA VAL A 74 18.97 -0.98 -30.55
C VAL A 74 18.95 -0.81 -32.06
N SER A 75 20.07 -0.40 -32.64
CA SER A 75 20.26 -0.45 -34.09
C SER A 75 20.80 -1.85 -34.42
N SER A 76 20.02 -2.64 -35.17
CA SER A 76 20.54 -3.88 -35.75
C SER A 76 21.44 -3.51 -36.93
N GLU A 77 22.76 -3.75 -36.79
CA GLU A 77 23.66 -3.84 -37.94
C GLU A 77 23.40 -5.12 -38.74
#